data_AF-A0A7W0XSR8-F1
#
_entry.id   AF-A0A7W0XSR8-F1
#
_cell.length_a   1.000
_cell.length_b   1.000
_cell.length_c   1.000
_cell.angle_alpha   90.00
_cell.angle_beta   90.00
_cell.angle_gamma   90.00
#
_symmetry.space_group_name_H-M   'P 1'
#
loop_
_entity.id
_entity.type
_entity.pdbx_description
1 polymer ?
#
loop_
_entity_poly.entity_id
_entity_poly.type
_entity_poly.pdbx_seq_one_letter_code
_entity_poly.pdbx_strand_id
1 'polypeptide(L)'
;AVALAGVAQTPEAPGVLHCTNTGETTWFGLARAVFAAAGADPDRVRPTTSAHVVRPAPRPAYSVLGTTAWTAAGQPLLPPWDEAVTAAVRLVRA
;
A
#
# COMPACT_ATOMS: atom_id res chain seq x y z
N ALA A 1 -13.22 2.83 2.82
CA ALA A 1 -14.12 3.56 3.75
C ALA A 1 -14.22 2.91 5.13
N VAL A 2 -14.23 1.56 5.24
CA VAL A 2 -14.45 0.84 6.51
C VAL A 2 -13.40 1.12 7.60
N ALA A 3 -12.12 1.29 7.25
CA ALA A 3 -11.03 1.48 8.21
C ALA A 3 -11.20 2.75 9.08
N LEU A 4 -11.47 3.90 8.46
CA LEU A 4 -11.70 5.16 9.21
C LEU A 4 -12.96 5.11 10.07
N ALA A 5 -14.02 4.45 9.58
CA ALA A 5 -15.25 4.28 10.33
C ALA A 5 -15.02 3.41 11.58
N GLY A 6 -14.22 2.34 11.48
CA GLY A 6 -13.86 1.50 12.62
C GLY A 6 -13.09 2.26 13.71
N VAL A 7 -12.12 3.10 13.31
CA VAL A 7 -11.38 3.95 14.25
C VAL A 7 -12.28 4.99 14.92
N ALA A 8 -13.19 5.62 14.18
CA ALA A 8 -14.11 6.63 14.73
C ALA A 8 -15.04 6.07 15.83
N GLN A 9 -15.27 4.75 15.83
CA GLN A 9 -16.06 4.05 16.86
C GLN A 9 -15.21 3.53 18.02
N THR A 10 -13.93 3.89 18.09
CA THR A 10 -12.99 3.44 19.13
C THR A 10 -12.46 4.66 19.91
N PRO A 11 -13.17 5.11 20.97
CA PRO A 11 -12.80 6.32 21.72
C PRO A 11 -11.42 6.23 22.37
N GLU A 12 -10.99 5.01 22.70
CA GLU A 12 -9.71 4.72 23.35
C GLU A 12 -8.55 4.53 22.36
N ALA A 13 -8.78 4.76 21.06
CA ALA A 13 -7.73 4.60 20.06
C ALA A 13 -6.60 5.63 20.29
N PRO A 14 -5.32 5.24 20.09
CA PRO A 14 -4.20 6.16 20.09
C PRO A 14 -4.42 7.34 19.13
N GLY A 15 -3.94 8.53 19.49
CA GLY A 15 -4.13 9.74 18.69
C GLY A 15 -3.45 9.72 17.31
N VAL A 16 -2.52 8.80 17.06
CA VAL A 16 -1.86 8.60 15.76
C VAL A 16 -1.82 7.12 15.43
N LEU A 17 -2.31 6.77 14.23
CA LEU A 17 -2.37 5.40 13.71
C LEU A 17 -1.79 5.33 12.30
N HIS A 18 -1.10 4.24 11.98
CA HIS A 18 -0.73 3.90 10.61
C HIS A 18 -1.79 3.00 9.98
N CYS A 19 -2.32 3.42 8.85
CA CYS A 19 -3.34 2.70 8.09
C CYS A 19 -2.82 2.41 6.68
N THR A 20 -2.14 1.28 6.51
CA THR A 20 -1.65 0.78 5.22
C THR A 20 -2.08 -0.66 5.02
N ASN A 21 -2.18 -1.12 3.77
CA ASN A 21 -2.29 -2.55 3.47
C ASN A 21 -1.09 -3.32 4.05
N THR A 22 -1.28 -4.61 4.28
CA THR A 22 -0.24 -5.48 4.85
C THR A 22 0.77 -5.93 3.79
N GLY A 23 1.94 -6.35 4.27
CA GLY A 23 3.08 -6.71 3.44
C GLY A 23 3.88 -5.49 2.97
N GLU A 24 4.89 -5.75 2.15
CA GLU A 24 5.78 -4.73 1.62
C GLU A 24 6.15 -5.03 0.17
N THR A 25 6.56 -3.99 -0.56
CA THR A 25 7.03 -4.10 -1.92
C THR A 25 7.85 -2.88 -2.31
N THR A 26 8.52 -2.94 -3.46
CA THR A 26 9.17 -1.80 -4.09
C THR A 26 8.22 -1.15 -5.11
N TRP A 27 8.52 0.07 -5.56
CA TRP A 27 7.82 0.67 -6.70
C TRP A 27 7.86 -0.22 -7.95
N PHE A 28 8.96 -0.96 -8.15
CA PHE A 28 9.09 -1.93 -9.22
C PHE A 28 8.11 -3.09 -9.07
N GLY A 29 8.02 -3.68 -7.87
CA GLY A 29 7.08 -4.77 -7.59
C GLY A 29 5.62 -4.35 -7.73
N LEU A 30 5.27 -3.16 -7.22
CA LEU A 30 3.93 -2.58 -7.37
C LEU A 30 3.56 -2.38 -8.85
N ALA A 31 4.46 -1.82 -9.66
CA ALA A 31 4.20 -1.60 -11.09
C ALA A 31 3.98 -2.93 -11.84
N ARG A 32 4.75 -3.97 -11.55
CA ARG A 32 4.55 -5.31 -12.13
C ARG A 32 3.20 -5.90 -11.75
N ALA A 33 2.78 -5.78 -10.49
CA ALA A 33 1.49 -6.25 -10.03
C ALA A 33 0.32 -5.54 -10.73
N VAL A 34 0.43 -4.23 -10.96
CA VAL A 34 -0.56 -3.47 -11.74
C VAL A 34 -0.64 -3.97 -13.18
N PHE A 35 0.51 -4.20 -13.84
CA PHE A 35 0.52 -4.75 -15.21
C PHE A 35 -0.16 -6.12 -15.28
N ALA A 36 0.19 -7.02 -14.36
CA ALA A 36 -0.42 -8.34 -14.26
C ALA A 36 -1.93 -8.25 -14.05
N ALA A 37 -2.39 -7.43 -13.09
CA ALA A 37 -3.81 -7.25 -12.80
C ALA A 37 -4.58 -6.62 -13.97
N ALA A 38 -3.92 -5.81 -14.80
CA ALA A 38 -4.48 -5.23 -16.02
C ALA A 38 -4.46 -6.21 -17.21
N GLY A 39 -3.97 -7.43 -17.07
CA GLY A 39 -3.80 -8.38 -18.17
C GLY A 39 -2.71 -7.97 -19.17
N ALA A 40 -1.80 -7.08 -18.77
CA ALA A 40 -0.63 -6.71 -19.53
C ALA A 40 0.59 -7.54 -19.08
N ASP A 41 1.60 -7.62 -19.94
CA ASP A 41 2.86 -8.32 -19.65
C ASP A 41 3.69 -7.59 -18.58
N PRO A 42 3.90 -8.17 -17.38
CA PRO A 42 4.68 -7.56 -16.31
C PRO A 42 6.16 -7.37 -16.65
N ASP A 43 6.70 -8.12 -17.60
CA ASP A 43 8.13 -8.07 -17.96
C ASP A 43 8.46 -6.86 -18.85
N ARG A 44 7.44 -6.10 -19.27
CA ARG A 44 7.61 -4.75 -19.80
C ARG A 44 8.07 -3.74 -18.76
N VAL A 45 7.86 -4.01 -17.47
CA VAL A 45 8.37 -3.18 -16.37
C VAL A 45 9.82 -3.56 -16.13
N ARG A 46 10.75 -2.62 -16.32
CA ARG A 46 12.19 -2.83 -16.13
C ARG A 46 12.67 -2.20 -14.82
N PRO A 47 13.58 -2.85 -14.07
CA PRO A 47 14.10 -2.29 -12.84
C PRO A 47 14.94 -1.03 -13.11
N THR A 48 14.93 -0.09 -12.16
CA THR A 48 15.80 1.08 -12.14
C THR A 48 16.13 1.47 -10.70
N THR A 49 17.04 2.41 -10.50
CA THR A 49 17.45 2.92 -9.19
C THR A 49 16.99 4.36 -9.01
N SER A 50 16.82 4.79 -7.76
CA SER A 50 16.48 6.18 -7.44
C SER A 50 17.51 7.19 -7.96
N ALA A 51 18.77 6.79 -8.15
CA ALA A 51 19.82 7.63 -8.72
C ALA A 51 19.52 8.06 -10.18
N HIS A 52 18.79 7.23 -10.93
CA HIS A 52 18.37 7.56 -12.30
C HIS A 52 17.11 8.41 -12.36
N VAL A 53 16.45 8.66 -11.22
CA VAL A 53 15.20 9.43 -11.14
C VAL A 53 15.43 10.63 -10.22
N VAL A 54 16.06 11.67 -10.75
CA VAL A 54 16.35 12.91 -10.01
C VAL A 54 15.04 13.61 -9.69
N ARG A 55 14.70 13.69 -8.40
CA ARG A 55 13.55 14.44 -7.90
C ARG A 55 14.04 15.52 -6.92
N PRO A 56 13.42 16.73 -6.94
CA PRO A 56 13.82 17.79 -6.01
C PRO A 56 13.69 17.40 -4.52
N ALA A 57 12.67 16.59 -4.18
CA ALA A 57 12.45 16.12 -2.82
C ALA A 57 13.11 14.75 -2.60
N PRO A 58 13.97 14.60 -1.56
CA PRO A 58 14.49 13.31 -1.14
C PRO A 58 13.36 12.34 -0.81
N ARG A 59 13.53 11.08 -1.20
CA ARG A 59 12.58 10.02 -0.86
C ARG A 59 13.25 9.02 0.09
N PRO A 60 12.57 8.58 1.14
CA PRO A 60 13.10 7.54 2.00
C PRO A 60 13.27 6.24 1.19
N ALA A 61 14.36 5.53 1.44
CA ALA A 61 14.60 4.21 0.83
C ALA A 61 13.63 3.15 1.38
N TYR A 62 13.11 3.34 2.59
CA TYR A 62 12.18 2.45 3.27
C TYR A 62 11.07 3.27 3.92
N SER A 63 9.81 2.94 3.62
CA SER A 63 8.63 3.68 4.11
C SER A 63 7.47 2.75 4.50
N VAL A 64 7.79 1.50 4.83
CA VAL A 64 6.81 0.56 5.39
C VAL A 64 6.46 1.02 6.81
N LEU A 65 5.17 1.08 7.10
CA LEU A 65 4.65 1.55 8.39
C LEU A 65 4.18 0.37 9.23
N GLY A 66 4.61 0.33 10.49
CA GLY A 66 4.19 -0.71 11.43
C GLY A 66 2.73 -0.54 11.86
N THR A 67 2.03 -1.66 12.07
CA THR A 67 0.60 -1.70 12.41
C THR A 67 0.30 -1.95 13.89
N THR A 68 1.30 -1.91 14.77
CA THR A 68 1.13 -2.24 16.20
C THR A 68 0.06 -1.40 16.89
N ALA A 69 0.08 -0.07 16.70
CA ALA A 69 -0.92 0.83 17.28
C ALA A 69 -2.32 0.61 16.67
N TRP A 70 -2.37 0.26 15.38
CA TRP A 70 -3.62 -0.07 14.68
C TRP A 70 -4.28 -1.32 15.28
N THR A 71 -3.50 -2.40 15.46
CA THR A 71 -4.01 -3.64 16.07
C THR A 71 -4.32 -3.47 17.55
N ALA A 72 -3.53 -2.68 18.29
CA ALA A 72 -3.81 -2.38 19.70
C ALA A 72 -5.12 -1.59 19.89
N ALA A 73 -5.51 -0.79 18.89
CA ALA A 73 -6.81 -0.13 18.83
C ALA A 73 -7.98 -1.05 18.40
N GLY A 74 -7.78 -2.37 18.40
CA GLY A 74 -8.81 -3.36 18.07
C GLY A 74 -9.21 -3.40 16.58
N GLN A 75 -8.49 -2.70 15.70
CA GLN A 75 -8.81 -2.66 14.29
C GLN A 75 -8.28 -3.91 13.57
N PRO A 76 -9.05 -4.50 12.64
CA PRO A 76 -8.57 -5.61 11.82
C PRO A 76 -7.46 -5.13 10.88
N LEU A 77 -6.50 -6.01 10.57
CA LEU A 77 -5.48 -5.72 9.57
C LEU A 77 -6.12 -5.48 8.20
N LEU A 78 -5.58 -4.52 7.46
CA LEU A 78 -5.97 -4.32 6.07
C LEU A 78 -5.47 -5.48 5.20
N PRO A 79 -6.13 -5.75 4.04
CA PRO A 79 -5.73 -6.82 3.14
C PRO A 79 -4.27 -6.72 2.70
N PRO A 80 -3.66 -7.83 2.22
CA PRO A 80 -2.39 -7.80 1.52
C PRO A 80 -2.39 -6.76 0.39
N TRP A 81 -1.26 -6.06 0.20
CA TRP A 81 -1.17 -4.96 -0.75
C TRP A 81 -1.46 -5.39 -2.21
N ASP A 82 -1.06 -6.58 -2.60
CA ASP A 82 -1.21 -7.13 -3.95
C ASP A 82 -2.66 -7.53 -4.26
N GLU A 83 -3.38 -8.08 -3.29
CA GLU A 83 -4.82 -8.31 -3.36
C GLU A 83 -5.57 -6.98 -3.52
N ALA A 84 -5.22 -5.97 -2.72
CA ALA A 84 -5.86 -4.65 -2.78
C ALA A 84 -5.61 -3.95 -4.12
N VAL A 85 -4.38 -4.03 -4.66
CA VAL A 85 -4.04 -3.52 -6.00
C VAL A 85 -4.85 -4.24 -7.08
N THR A 86 -4.95 -5.57 -7.01
CA THR A 86 -5.72 -6.36 -7.97
C THR A 86 -7.20 -5.95 -7.97
N ALA A 87 -7.80 -5.79 -6.79
CA ALA A 87 -9.17 -5.33 -6.64
C ALA A 87 -9.37 -3.92 -7.20
N ALA A 88 -8.45 -2.99 -6.91
CA ALA A 88 -8.50 -1.62 -7.41
C ALA A 88 -8.40 -1.54 -8.94
N VAL A 89 -7.49 -2.31 -9.56
CA VAL A 89 -7.35 -2.36 -11.02
C VAL A 89 -8.62 -2.90 -11.68
N ARG A 90 -9.23 -3.95 -11.11
CA ARG A 90 -10.51 -4.47 -11.60
C ARG A 90 -11.62 -3.42 -11.53
N LEU A 91 -11.71 -2.70 -10.41
CA LEU A 91 -12.71 -1.65 -10.21
C LEU A 91 -12.60 -0.53 -11.24
N VAL A 92 -11.38 -0.08 -11.55
CA VAL A 92 -11.14 1.01 -12.52
C VAL A 92 -11.45 0.60 -13.97
N ARG A 93 -11.46 -0.71 -14.26
CA ARG A 93 -11.71 -1.25 -15.61
C ARG A 93 -13.14 -1.75 -15.84
N ALA A 94 -13.98 -1.72 -14.81
CA ALA A 94 -15.41 -2.00 -14.90
C ALA A 94 -16.16 -0.77 -15.42
#